data_AF-A0AAW7QUZ1-F1
#
_entry.id   AF-A0AAW7QUZ1-F1
#
_cell.length_a   1.000
_cell.length_b   1.000
_cell.length_c   1.000
_cell.angle_alpha   90.00
_cell.angle_beta   90.00
_cell.angle_gamma   90.00
#
_symmetry.space_group_name_H-M   'P 1'
#
loop_
_entity.id
_entity.type
_entity.pdbx_description
1 polymer ?
#
loop_
_entity_poly.entity_id
_entity_poly.type
_entity_poly.pdbx_seq_one_letter_code
_entity_poly.pdbx_strand_id
1 'polypeptide(L)'
;MRERIAYTFWTVLTIKALWLPFIFLLPLSFIWFELFCRLGVAALLVPAGVVLHEILHILFLPDGVPIEVERHTLFVRVHIDGYLSPIRSLFAALLPGMLLPLFGMLVYVVDPILALPLLVHMLSLPVDLHHWYVGVRDGDA
;
A
#
# COMPACT_ATOMS: atom_id res chain seq x y z
N MET A 1 -8.63 -7.17 14.98
CA MET A 1 -7.66 -6.19 14.42
C MET A 1 -6.17 -6.62 14.39
N ARG A 2 -5.50 -6.86 15.53
CA ARG A 2 -4.01 -7.03 15.60
C ARG A 2 -3.44 -8.15 14.71
N GLU A 3 -4.09 -9.31 14.69
CA GLU A 3 -3.65 -10.46 13.88
C GLU A 3 -3.74 -10.18 12.38
N ARG A 4 -4.76 -9.43 11.94
CA ARG A 4 -4.94 -9.01 10.54
C ARG A 4 -3.83 -8.08 10.09
N ILE A 5 -3.45 -7.12 10.93
CA ILE A 5 -2.33 -6.21 10.66
C ILE A 5 -1.03 -7.00 10.56
N ALA A 6 -0.76 -7.91 11.49
CA ALA A 6 0.45 -8.74 11.45
C ALA A 6 0.51 -9.65 10.22
N TYR A 7 -0.62 -10.28 9.86
CA TYR A 7 -0.70 -11.13 8.67
C TYR A 7 -0.46 -10.33 7.38
N THR A 8 -1.11 -9.17 7.25
CA THR A 8 -0.97 -8.28 6.09
C THR A 8 0.46 -7.77 5.95
N PHE A 9 1.05 -7.34 7.06
CA PHE A 9 2.44 -6.93 7.15
C PHE A 9 3.37 -8.03 6.60
N TRP A 10 3.25 -9.25 7.11
CA TRP A 10 4.09 -10.37 6.65
C TRP A 10 3.84 -10.73 5.19
N THR A 11 2.59 -10.70 4.76
CA THR A 11 2.22 -11.01 3.37
C THR A 11 2.90 -10.07 2.40
N VAL A 12 2.81 -8.75 2.64
CA VAL A 12 3.44 -7.73 1.77
C VAL A 12 4.95 -7.87 1.75
N LEU A 13 5.61 -8.04 2.92
CA LEU A 13 7.07 -8.15 2.96
C LEU A 13 7.61 -9.38 2.21
N THR A 14 6.82 -10.45 2.05
CA THR A 14 7.25 -11.63 1.29
C THR A 14 7.17 -11.45 -0.23
N ILE A 15 6.61 -10.34 -0.73
CA ILE A 15 6.54 -10.04 -2.17
C ILE A 15 7.92 -9.61 -2.66
N LYS A 16 8.67 -10.56 -3.25
CA LYS A 16 10.04 -10.37 -3.75
C LYS A 16 10.15 -9.19 -4.73
N ALA A 17 9.12 -8.93 -5.53
CA ALA A 17 9.10 -7.84 -6.51
C ALA A 17 9.27 -6.45 -5.88
N LEU A 18 8.76 -6.22 -4.67
CA LEU A 18 8.88 -4.94 -3.97
C LEU A 18 10.33 -4.61 -3.58
N TRP A 19 11.20 -5.62 -3.53
CA TRP A 19 12.61 -5.50 -3.15
C TRP A 19 13.54 -5.39 -4.35
N LEU A 20 13.04 -5.55 -5.57
CA LEU A 20 13.85 -5.45 -6.79
C LEU A 20 14.58 -4.10 -6.91
N PRO A 21 13.98 -2.94 -6.58
CA PRO A 21 14.68 -1.66 -6.66
C PRO A 21 16.01 -1.67 -5.90
N PHE A 22 16.09 -2.34 -4.74
CA PHE A 22 17.33 -2.44 -3.97
C PHE A 22 18.48 -3.11 -4.72
N ILE A 23 18.18 -4.19 -5.43
CA ILE A 23 19.18 -4.97 -6.15
C ILE A 23 19.76 -4.13 -7.30
N PHE A 24 18.90 -3.40 -8.00
CA PHE A 24 19.32 -2.54 -9.11
C PHE A 24 20.12 -1.30 -8.68
N LEU A 25 20.05 -0.92 -7.41
CA LEU A 25 20.79 0.22 -6.86
C LEU A 25 22.22 -0.14 -6.43
N LEU A 26 22.59 -1.42 -6.31
CA LEU A 26 23.93 -1.82 -5.84
C LEU A 26 25.09 -1.21 -6.66
N PRO A 27 25.05 -1.14 -8.01
CA PRO A 27 26.13 -0.52 -8.78
C PRO A 27 26.34 0.97 -8.45
N LEU A 28 25.27 1.68 -8.07
CA LEU A 28 25.35 3.09 -7.67
C LEU A 28 26.17 3.31 -6.40
N SER A 29 26.29 2.31 -5.52
CA SER A 29 27.10 2.41 -4.29
C SER A 29 28.59 2.65 -4.57
N PHE A 30 29.07 2.21 -5.74
CA PHE A 30 30.47 2.36 -6.17
C PHE A 30 30.73 3.64 -7.00
N ILE A 31 29.67 4.25 -7.53
CA ILE A 31 29.78 5.40 -8.47
C ILE A 31 29.33 6.70 -7.81
N TRP A 32 28.22 6.65 -7.06
CA TRP A 32 27.63 7.82 -6.42
C TRP A 32 26.91 7.43 -5.12
N PHE A 33 27.69 7.34 -4.05
CA PHE A 33 27.23 6.86 -2.74
C PHE A 33 26.05 7.66 -2.17
N GLU A 34 26.06 8.99 -2.31
CA GLU A 34 24.96 9.83 -1.81
C GLU A 34 23.62 9.52 -2.51
N LEU A 35 23.64 9.39 -3.85
CA LEU A 35 22.47 9.02 -4.62
C LEU A 35 22.01 7.58 -4.30
N PHE A 36 22.96 6.65 -4.09
CA PHE A 36 22.66 5.30 -3.60
C PHE A 36 21.91 5.33 -2.27
N CYS A 37 22.36 6.14 -1.30
CA CYS A 37 21.70 6.26 0.00
C CYS A 37 20.26 6.79 -0.16
N ARG A 38 20.05 7.86 -0.94
CA ARG A 38 18.72 8.45 -1.16
C ARG A 38 17.78 7.47 -1.85
N LEU A 39 18.24 6.81 -2.90
CA LEU A 39 17.46 5.81 -3.62
C LEU A 39 17.25 4.55 -2.78
N GLY A 40 18.19 4.17 -1.92
CA GLY A 40 18.04 3.06 -0.98
C GLY A 40 16.93 3.33 0.04
N VAL A 41 16.86 4.53 0.60
CA VAL A 41 15.73 4.92 1.46
C VAL A 41 14.43 4.91 0.66
N ALA A 42 14.40 5.49 -0.55
CA ALA A 42 13.22 5.44 -1.41
C ALA A 42 12.79 3.99 -1.72
N ALA A 43 13.73 3.08 -1.94
CA ALA A 43 13.48 1.67 -2.18
C ALA A 43 12.89 0.96 -0.94
N LEU A 44 13.20 1.37 0.29
CA LEU A 44 12.54 0.85 1.51
C LEU A 44 11.13 1.41 1.67
N LEU A 45 10.93 2.65 1.24
CA LEU A 45 9.63 3.30 1.29
C LEU A 45 8.62 2.64 0.35
N VAL A 46 9.06 1.89 -0.66
CA VAL A 46 8.16 1.09 -1.52
C VAL A 46 7.42 0.01 -0.72
N PRO A 47 8.07 -1.02 -0.14
CA PRO A 47 7.36 -2.03 0.65
C PRO A 47 6.72 -1.45 1.91
N ALA A 48 7.35 -0.47 2.57
CA ALA A 48 6.74 0.18 3.73
C ALA A 48 5.46 0.95 3.37
N GLY A 49 5.46 1.63 2.22
CA GLY A 49 4.30 2.35 1.68
C GLY A 49 3.15 1.40 1.37
N VAL A 50 3.44 0.26 0.71
CA VAL A 50 2.43 -0.77 0.42
C VAL A 50 1.88 -1.39 1.71
N VAL A 51 2.73 -1.69 2.69
CA VAL A 51 2.28 -2.16 4.02
C VAL A 51 1.31 -1.17 4.65
N LEU A 52 1.69 0.12 4.67
CA LEU A 52 0.85 1.16 5.26
C LEU A 52 -0.44 1.33 4.46
N HIS A 53 -0.39 1.26 3.14
CA HIS A 53 -1.53 1.28 2.24
C HIS A 53 -2.56 0.22 2.62
N GLU A 54 -2.14 -1.04 2.72
CA GLU A 54 -3.04 -2.15 3.10
C GLU A 54 -3.56 -2.04 4.54
N ILE A 55 -2.72 -1.56 5.48
CA ILE A 55 -3.18 -1.32 6.86
C ILE A 55 -4.30 -0.27 6.88
N LEU A 56 -4.18 0.80 6.10
CA LEU A 56 -5.19 1.86 6.04
C LEU A 56 -6.54 1.34 5.51
N HIS A 57 -6.53 0.41 4.56
CA HIS A 57 -7.75 -0.31 4.13
C HIS A 57 -8.38 -1.10 5.30
N ILE A 58 -7.56 -1.83 6.07
CA ILE A 58 -8.02 -2.71 7.14
C ILE A 58 -8.61 -1.95 8.34
N LEU A 59 -8.18 -0.71 8.59
CA LEU A 59 -8.66 0.10 9.73
C LEU A 59 -10.18 0.32 9.71
N PHE A 60 -10.83 0.30 8.55
CA PHE A 60 -12.27 0.50 8.42
C PHE A 60 -13.09 -0.79 8.43
N LEU A 61 -12.43 -1.95 8.55
CA LEU A 61 -13.09 -3.24 8.58
C LEU A 61 -13.68 -3.53 9.96
N PRO A 62 -14.93 -4.04 10.04
CA PRO A 62 -15.50 -4.41 11.32
C PRO A 62 -14.71 -5.56 11.96
N ASP A 63 -14.53 -5.51 13.29
CA ASP A 63 -14.06 -6.66 14.04
C ASP A 63 -15.13 -7.78 13.97
N GLY A 64 -14.70 -9.01 13.67
CA GLY A 64 -15.57 -10.19 13.61
C GLY A 64 -15.98 -10.65 12.21
N VAL A 65 -15.70 -9.89 11.15
CA VAL A 65 -15.93 -10.34 9.76
C VAL A 65 -14.78 -11.25 9.32
N PRO A 66 -15.00 -12.49 8.85
CA PRO A 66 -13.92 -13.30 8.31
C PRO A 66 -13.29 -12.57 7.11
N ILE A 67 -11.97 -12.42 7.18
CA ILE A 67 -11.19 -11.81 6.11
C ILE A 67 -10.23 -12.86 5.61
N GLU A 68 -10.33 -13.19 4.33
CA GLU A 68 -9.32 -13.97 3.64
C GLU A 68 -8.43 -13.01 2.88
N VAL A 69 -7.20 -12.86 3.38
CA VAL A 69 -6.16 -12.10 2.67
C VAL A 69 -5.44 -13.09 1.75
N GLU A 70 -5.86 -13.15 0.50
CA GLU A 70 -5.24 -13.99 -0.52
C GLU A 70 -4.00 -13.31 -1.08
N ARG A 71 -2.88 -14.04 -1.05
CA ARG A 71 -1.65 -13.61 -1.69
C ARG A 71 -1.64 -14.07 -3.14
N HIS A 72 -1.68 -13.13 -4.08
CA HIS A 72 -1.33 -13.39 -5.47
C HIS A 72 0.10 -12.92 -5.78
N THR A 73 0.64 -13.37 -6.90
CA THR A 73 2.06 -13.20 -7.27
C THR A 73 2.52 -11.74 -7.27
N LEU A 74 1.61 -10.78 -7.53
CA LEU A 74 1.90 -9.35 -7.63
C LEU A 74 1.01 -8.46 -6.77
N PHE A 75 -0.02 -9.01 -6.12
CA PHE A 75 -1.00 -8.23 -5.37
C PHE A 75 -1.52 -9.00 -4.17
N VAL A 76 -2.00 -8.25 -3.18
CA VAL A 76 -2.74 -8.78 -2.03
C VAL A 76 -4.21 -8.53 -2.33
N ARG A 77 -5.03 -9.58 -2.23
CA ARG A 77 -6.48 -9.46 -2.34
C ARG A 77 -7.07 -9.68 -0.96
N VAL A 78 -7.97 -8.80 -0.55
CA VAL A 78 -8.70 -8.93 0.71
C VAL A 78 -10.13 -9.31 0.36
N HIS A 79 -10.51 -10.56 0.58
CA HIS A 79 -11.89 -11.02 0.48
C HIS A 79 -12.58 -10.85 1.84
N ILE A 80 -13.82 -10.36 1.82
CA ILE A 80 -14.57 -9.99 3.01
C ILE A 80 -15.93 -10.67 2.96
N ASP A 81 -16.10 -11.67 3.80
CA ASP A 81 -17.36 -12.39 3.94
C ASP A 81 -18.28 -11.63 4.92
N GLY A 82 -18.87 -10.54 4.43
CA GLY A 82 -19.84 -9.76 5.21
C GLY A 82 -20.25 -8.44 4.59
N TYR A 83 -21.34 -7.87 5.09
CA TYR A 83 -21.83 -6.56 4.63
C TYR A 83 -21.04 -5.41 5.27
N LEU A 84 -20.37 -4.63 4.43
CA LEU A 84 -19.76 -3.34 4.79
C LEU A 84 -20.71 -2.20 4.46
N SER A 85 -20.82 -1.22 5.36
CA SER A 85 -21.61 -0.04 5.05
C SER A 85 -20.94 0.78 3.93
N PRO A 86 -21.71 1.36 2.99
CA PRO A 86 -21.13 2.10 1.85
C PRO A 86 -20.17 3.22 2.27
N ILE A 87 -20.42 3.85 3.41
CA ILE A 87 -19.55 4.90 3.96
C ILE A 87 -18.20 4.33 4.39
N ARG A 88 -18.17 3.18 5.07
CA ARG A 88 -16.91 2.52 5.47
C ARG A 88 -16.12 2.04 4.26
N SER A 89 -16.80 1.46 3.28
CA SER A 89 -16.21 1.08 1.99
C SER A 89 -15.59 2.26 1.26
N LEU A 90 -16.27 3.42 1.24
CA LEU A 90 -15.75 4.64 0.63
C LEU A 90 -14.48 5.13 1.36
N PHE A 91 -14.48 5.13 2.69
CA PHE A 91 -13.30 5.54 3.45
C PHE A 91 -12.13 4.56 3.31
N ALA A 92 -12.39 3.25 3.29
CA ALA A 92 -11.38 2.25 2.98
C ALA A 92 -10.75 2.56 1.61
N ALA A 93 -11.56 2.76 0.57
CA ALA A 93 -11.09 3.08 -0.77
C ALA A 93 -10.25 4.37 -0.86
N LEU A 94 -10.69 5.45 -0.19
CA LEU A 94 -10.09 6.77 -0.36
C LEU A 94 -8.85 6.99 0.50
N LEU A 95 -8.85 6.49 1.75
CA LEU A 95 -7.87 6.92 2.74
C LEU A 95 -6.42 6.67 2.33
N PRO A 96 -6.05 5.49 1.78
CA PRO A 96 -4.67 5.23 1.37
C PRO A 96 -4.22 6.15 0.24
N GLY A 97 -5.08 6.35 -0.76
CA GLY A 97 -4.84 7.22 -1.91
C GLY A 97 -4.88 8.72 -1.59
N MET A 98 -5.28 9.10 -0.37
CA MET A 98 -5.23 10.49 0.11
C MET A 98 -4.06 10.72 1.08
N LEU A 99 -3.91 9.87 2.09
CA LEU A 99 -2.91 10.06 3.15
C LEU A 99 -1.48 9.86 2.65
N LEU A 100 -1.21 8.77 1.92
CA LEU A 100 0.16 8.50 1.45
C LEU A 100 0.65 9.60 0.51
N PRO A 101 -0.14 10.06 -0.49
CA PRO A 101 0.28 11.17 -1.32
C PRO A 101 0.38 12.49 -0.56
N LEU A 102 -0.47 12.74 0.44
CA LEU A 102 -0.34 13.92 1.29
C LEU A 102 1.00 13.94 2.02
N PHE A 103 1.40 12.81 2.63
CA PHE A 103 2.74 12.67 3.20
C PHE A 103 3.84 12.82 2.14
N GLY A 104 3.63 12.24 0.95
CA GLY A 104 4.51 12.42 -0.19
C GLY A 104 4.72 13.89 -0.57
N MET A 105 3.66 14.70 -0.62
CA MET A 105 3.73 16.13 -0.92
C MET A 105 4.50 16.91 0.14
N LEU A 106 4.36 16.54 1.42
CA LEU A 106 5.15 17.12 2.50
C LEU A 106 6.64 16.80 2.37
N VAL A 107 6.96 15.54 2.04
CA VAL A 107 8.34 15.08 1.81
C VAL A 107 8.92 15.70 0.54
N TYR A 108 8.10 15.93 -0.49
CA TYR A 108 8.53 16.46 -1.80
C TYR A 108 9.22 17.83 -1.69
N VAL A 109 8.79 18.65 -0.74
CA VAL A 109 9.40 19.96 -0.44
C VAL A 109 10.87 19.82 -0.03
N VAL A 110 11.23 18.70 0.59
CA VAL A 110 12.58 18.43 1.10
C VAL A 110 13.37 17.55 0.12
N ASP A 111 12.77 16.46 -0.34
CA ASP A 111 13.40 15.50 -1.22
C ASP A 111 12.38 14.82 -2.17
N PRO A 112 12.34 15.23 -3.46
CA PRO A 112 11.46 14.62 -4.46
C PRO A 112 11.68 13.12 -4.69
N ILE A 113 12.91 12.63 -4.50
CA ILE A 113 13.24 11.21 -4.69
C ILE A 113 12.57 10.37 -3.60
N LEU A 114 12.63 10.83 -2.36
CA LEU A 114 12.00 10.16 -1.22
C LEU A 114 10.47 10.28 -1.24
N ALA A 115 9.93 11.33 -1.86
CA ALA A 115 8.50 11.53 -2.01
C ALA A 115 7.86 10.58 -3.03
N LEU A 116 8.60 10.20 -4.08
CA LEU A 116 8.06 9.45 -5.22
C LEU A 116 7.32 8.15 -4.82
N PRO A 117 7.88 7.27 -3.95
CA PRO A 117 7.18 6.05 -3.53
C PRO A 117 5.84 6.32 -2.86
N LEU A 118 5.69 7.45 -2.16
CA LEU A 118 4.44 7.83 -1.49
C LEU A 118 3.44 8.44 -2.47
N LEU A 119 3.90 9.31 -3.37
CA LEU A 119 3.06 9.97 -4.37
C LEU A 119 2.45 8.99 -5.38
N VAL A 120 3.18 7.94 -5.75
CA VAL A 120 2.70 6.90 -6.69
C VAL A 120 1.44 6.19 -6.19
N HIS A 121 1.16 6.19 -4.88
CA HIS A 121 -0.08 5.64 -4.35
C HIS A 121 -1.35 6.41 -4.82
N MET A 122 -1.23 7.61 -5.41
CA MET A 122 -2.38 8.22 -6.11
C MET A 122 -2.91 7.36 -7.25
N LEU A 123 -2.05 6.53 -7.87
CA LEU A 123 -2.42 5.68 -8.99
C LEU A 123 -3.27 4.47 -8.55
N SER A 124 -3.25 4.09 -7.26
CA SER A 124 -4.10 3.00 -6.76
C SER A 124 -5.55 3.44 -6.60
N LEU A 125 -5.82 4.74 -6.43
CA LEU A 125 -7.14 5.28 -6.09
C LEU A 125 -8.28 4.79 -7.00
N PRO A 126 -8.15 4.75 -8.34
CA PRO A 126 -9.22 4.24 -9.20
C PRO A 126 -9.51 2.75 -8.97
N VAL A 127 -8.45 1.97 -8.73
CA VAL A 127 -8.53 0.53 -8.44
C VAL A 127 -9.18 0.32 -7.08
N ASP A 128 -8.76 1.09 -6.07
CA ASP A 128 -9.31 1.05 -4.72
C ASP A 128 -10.81 1.42 -4.72
N LEU A 129 -11.19 2.50 -5.40
CA LEU A 129 -12.61 2.89 -5.54
C LEU A 129 -13.43 1.80 -6.22
N HIS A 130 -12.89 1.17 -7.26
CA HIS A 130 -13.61 0.10 -7.95
C HIS A 130 -13.78 -1.13 -7.04
N HIS A 131 -12.71 -1.62 -6.41
CA HIS A 131 -12.79 -2.86 -5.62
C HIS A 131 -13.48 -2.68 -4.27
N TRP A 132 -13.14 -1.61 -3.53
CA TRP A 132 -13.61 -1.42 -2.17
C TRP A 132 -14.98 -0.76 -2.08
N TYR A 133 -15.29 0.17 -2.99
CA TYR A 133 -16.54 0.91 -2.94
C TYR A 133 -17.58 0.38 -3.93
N VAL A 134 -17.23 0.25 -5.21
CA VAL A 134 -18.18 -0.21 -6.24
C VAL A 134 -18.43 -1.72 -6.09
N GLY A 135 -17.38 -2.54 -6.03
CA GLY A 135 -17.49 -4.00 -5.93
C GLY A 135 -18.23 -4.48 -4.69
N VAL A 136 -18.04 -3.81 -3.54
CA VAL A 136 -18.78 -4.12 -2.30
C VAL A 136 -20.23 -3.64 -2.34
N ARG A 137 -20.51 -2.52 -3.02
CA ARG A 137 -21.86 -1.94 -3.13
C ARG A 137 -22.72 -2.73 -4.11
N ASP A 138 -22.15 -3.05 -5.26
CA ASP A 138 -22.81 -3.87 -6.29
C ASP A 138 -22.82 -5.34 -5.87
N GLY A 139 -21.94 -5.69 -4.92
CA GLY A 139 -21.93 -6.91 -4.13
C GLY A 139 -22.14 -8.12 -5.00
N ASP A 140 -21.16 -8.46 -5.86
CA ASP A 140 -21.16 -9.64 -6.74
C ASP A 140 -22.51 -10.38 -6.77
N ALA A 141 -23.40 -9.86 -7.62
CA ALA A 141 -24.56 -10.56 -8.17
C ALA A 141 -24.15 -11.79 -8.98
#